data_AF-A0A922Y8Y9-F1
#
_entry.id   AF-A0A922Y8Y9-F1
#
_cell.length_a   1.000
_cell.length_b   1.000
_cell.length_c   1.000
_cell.angle_alpha   90.00
_cell.angle_beta   90.00
_cell.angle_gamma   90.00
#
_symmetry.space_group_name_H-M   'P 1'
#
loop_
_entity.id
_entity.type
_entity.pdbx_description
1 polymer ?
#
loop_
_entity_poly.entity_id
_entity_poly.type
_entity_poly.pdbx_seq_one_letter_code
_entity_poly.pdbx_strand_id
1 'polypeptide(L)'
;MLRTLAGLFGTILVISGHAQADEVWTTPVGEIVYEADLETGEAVLSFPGESGERLLGIFPGLAGVSEGRGYFAGIWIDPDAATEGPCPGAMADPVNGGITYSWGRMDLIFTEPDFPAGFVVVKGACFDPPTDYLIAEPMVGE
;
A
#
# COMPACT_ATOMS: atom_id res chain seq x y z
N MET A 1 -9.05 28.61 60.31
CA MET A 1 -8.45 29.08 59.04
C MET A 1 -8.38 27.90 58.09
N LEU A 2 -9.13 27.97 57.00
CA LEU A 2 -9.31 26.95 55.97
C LEU A 2 -8.11 26.97 55.02
N ARG A 3 -7.47 25.83 54.74
CA ARG A 3 -6.56 25.70 53.59
C ARG A 3 -6.85 24.40 52.84
N THR A 4 -7.70 24.57 51.84
CA THR A 4 -8.00 23.69 50.72
C THR A 4 -6.71 23.34 49.97
N LEU A 5 -6.41 22.05 49.79
CA LEU A 5 -5.44 21.58 48.81
C LEU A 5 -6.20 21.14 47.57
N ALA A 6 -6.07 21.94 46.51
CA ALA A 6 -6.65 21.69 45.20
C ALA A 6 -5.97 20.48 44.54
N GLY A 7 -6.77 19.50 44.12
CA GLY A 7 -6.31 18.40 43.29
C GLY A 7 -6.02 18.88 41.87
N LEU A 8 -4.78 18.71 41.42
CA LEU A 8 -4.47 18.74 40.00
C LEU A 8 -4.80 17.37 39.40
N PHE A 9 -5.93 17.26 38.72
CA PHE A 9 -6.17 16.20 37.75
C PHE A 9 -5.38 16.55 36.48
N GLY A 10 -4.21 15.92 36.30
CA GLY A 10 -3.47 15.97 35.05
C GLY A 10 -4.18 15.15 33.99
N THR A 11 -4.78 15.80 33.00
CA THR A 11 -5.34 15.14 31.82
C THR A 11 -4.19 14.61 30.96
N ILE A 12 -3.95 13.31 31.01
CA ILE A 12 -3.10 12.61 30.04
C ILE A 12 -3.86 12.62 28.72
N LEU A 13 -3.44 13.46 27.78
CA LEU A 13 -3.90 13.44 26.41
C LEU A 13 -3.26 12.22 25.73
N VAL A 14 -3.99 11.10 25.70
CA VAL A 14 -3.59 9.94 24.89
C VAL A 14 -3.82 10.35 23.45
N ILE A 15 -2.76 10.76 22.77
CA ILE A 15 -2.78 10.92 21.32
C ILE A 15 -2.77 9.48 20.79
N SER A 16 -3.95 8.93 20.54
CA SER A 16 -4.11 7.71 19.74
C SER A 16 -3.73 8.05 18.29
N GLY A 17 -2.44 8.27 18.06
CA GLY A 17 -1.90 8.14 16.73
C GLY A 17 -2.16 6.71 16.33
N HIS A 18 -2.97 6.51 15.30
CA HIS A 18 -2.97 5.25 14.57
C HIS A 18 -1.54 5.14 14.06
N ALA A 19 -0.71 4.40 14.79
CA ALA A 19 0.46 3.81 14.19
C ALA A 19 -0.15 2.97 13.06
N GLN A 20 -0.14 3.50 11.84
CA GLN A 20 -0.31 2.69 10.65
C GLN A 20 0.80 1.65 10.83
N ALA A 21 0.42 0.46 11.27
CA ALA A 21 1.37 -0.63 11.37
C ALA A 21 1.99 -0.74 9.97
N ASP A 22 3.30 -0.87 9.88
CA ASP A 22 3.95 -1.22 8.63
C ASP A 22 3.34 -2.56 8.19
N GLU A 23 2.28 -2.52 7.39
CA GLU A 23 1.55 -3.71 6.99
C GLU A 23 2.46 -4.45 6.00
N VAL A 24 2.81 -5.68 6.37
CA VAL A 24 3.62 -6.57 5.54
C VAL A 24 2.80 -7.80 5.27
N TRP A 25 2.84 -8.26 4.02
CA TRP A 25 2.25 -9.52 3.60
C TRP A 25 3.30 -10.44 3.03
N THR A 26 3.15 -11.73 3.32
CA THR A 26 3.99 -12.76 2.72
C THR A 26 3.30 -13.35 1.49
N THR A 27 4.10 -13.67 0.47
CA THR A 27 3.68 -14.38 -0.74
C THR A 27 4.71 -15.44 -1.11
N PRO A 28 4.39 -16.39 -2.00
CA PRO A 28 5.37 -17.37 -2.49
C PRO A 28 6.59 -16.78 -3.20
N VAL A 29 6.54 -15.52 -3.64
CA VAL A 29 7.60 -14.85 -4.44
C VAL A 29 8.29 -13.71 -3.69
N GLY A 30 7.92 -13.46 -2.44
CA GLY A 30 8.50 -12.40 -1.60
C GLY A 30 7.46 -11.59 -0.86
N GLU A 31 7.93 -10.62 -0.08
CA GLU A 31 7.06 -9.78 0.76
C GLU A 31 6.45 -8.63 -0.03
N ILE A 32 5.21 -8.30 0.27
CA ILE A 32 4.56 -7.05 -0.13
C ILE A 32 4.53 -6.14 1.09
N VAL A 33 4.85 -4.87 0.91
CA VAL A 33 4.97 -3.90 2.02
C VAL A 33 4.11 -2.69 1.72
N TYR A 34 3.33 -2.25 2.69
CA TYR A 34 2.67 -0.95 2.65
C TYR A 34 3.72 0.14 2.94
N GLU A 35 4.06 0.94 1.94
CA GLU A 35 5.18 1.90 2.04
C GLU A 35 4.71 3.26 2.55
N ALA A 36 3.65 3.79 1.97
CA ALA A 36 3.21 5.16 2.24
C ALA A 36 1.79 5.44 1.77
N ASP A 37 1.22 6.49 2.37
CA ASP A 37 0.07 7.22 1.83
C ASP A 37 0.56 8.48 1.13
N LEU A 38 0.13 8.68 -0.11
CA LEU A 38 0.33 9.94 -0.81
C LEU A 38 -0.66 11.00 -0.34
N GLU A 39 -0.25 12.27 -0.36
CA GLU A 39 -1.13 13.40 -0.01
C GLU A 39 -2.38 13.49 -0.91
N THR A 40 -2.32 12.87 -2.09
CA THR A 40 -3.40 12.79 -3.08
C THR A 40 -4.40 11.65 -2.82
N GLY A 41 -4.16 10.80 -1.82
CA GLY A 41 -5.10 9.77 -1.35
C GLY A 41 -4.88 8.37 -1.92
N GLU A 42 -3.76 8.12 -2.60
CA GLU A 42 -3.33 6.79 -3.01
C GLU A 42 -2.46 6.13 -1.93
N ALA A 43 -2.70 4.84 -1.70
CA ALA A 43 -1.76 3.99 -0.97
C ALA A 43 -0.69 3.47 -1.93
N VAL A 44 0.56 3.41 -1.47
CA VAL A 44 1.69 2.81 -2.19
C VAL A 44 2.09 1.53 -1.50
N LEU A 45 2.03 0.42 -2.23
CA LEU A 45 2.51 -0.88 -1.80
C LEU A 45 3.68 -1.29 -2.69
N SER A 46 4.78 -1.78 -2.12
CA SER A 46 5.86 -2.37 -2.91
C SER A 46 5.66 -3.88 -3.09
N PHE A 47 5.93 -4.40 -4.28
CA PHE A 47 5.77 -5.81 -4.66
C PHE A 47 7.10 -6.39 -5.13
N PRO A 48 7.34 -7.71 -4.94
CA PRO A 48 8.55 -8.35 -5.44
C PRO A 48 8.52 -8.40 -6.97
N GLY A 49 9.55 -7.85 -7.61
CA GLY A 49 9.81 -7.97 -9.03
C GLY A 49 10.46 -9.30 -9.41
N GLU A 50 10.54 -9.59 -10.70
CA GLU A 50 11.05 -10.87 -11.20
C GLU A 50 12.58 -10.96 -11.17
N SER A 51 13.27 -9.82 -11.28
CA SER A 51 14.75 -9.75 -11.28
C SER A 51 15.32 -9.22 -9.97
N GLY A 52 14.50 -9.16 -8.91
CA GLY A 52 14.88 -8.69 -7.57
C GLY A 52 14.65 -7.19 -7.34
N GLU A 53 14.18 -6.46 -8.35
CA GLU A 53 13.64 -5.10 -8.22
C GLU A 53 12.34 -5.08 -7.40
N ARG A 54 11.91 -3.89 -7.00
CA ARG A 54 10.61 -3.67 -6.34
C ARG A 54 9.69 -2.90 -7.27
N LEU A 55 8.55 -3.50 -7.58
CA LEU A 55 7.48 -2.80 -8.30
C LEU A 55 6.67 -1.98 -7.30
N LEU A 56 6.16 -0.82 -7.71
CA LEU A 56 5.28 -0.01 -6.89
C LEU A 56 3.84 -0.15 -7.39
N GLY A 57 2.96 -0.64 -6.54
CA GLY A 57 1.52 -0.60 -6.72
C GLY A 57 0.94 0.67 -6.11
N ILE A 58 0.11 1.38 -6.88
CA ILE A 58 -0.50 2.64 -6.50
C ILE A 58 -2.02 2.46 -6.54
N PHE A 59 -2.67 2.59 -5.39
CA PHE A 59 -4.09 2.28 -5.19
C PHE A 59 -4.86 3.49 -4.65
N PRO A 60 -5.54 4.26 -5.54
CA PRO A 60 -6.42 5.34 -5.14
C PRO A 60 -7.51 4.89 -4.17
N GLY A 61 -7.70 5.67 -3.10
CA GLY A 61 -8.77 5.46 -2.11
C GLY A 61 -8.46 4.41 -1.05
N LEU A 62 -7.32 3.73 -1.10
CA LEU A 62 -6.87 2.81 -0.06
C LEU A 62 -6.13 3.53 1.10
N ALA A 63 -5.60 4.73 0.87
CA ALA A 63 -4.83 5.47 1.85
C ALA A 63 -5.57 5.64 3.19
N GLY A 64 -4.94 5.22 4.29
CA GLY A 64 -5.48 5.29 5.64
C GLY A 64 -6.72 4.42 5.91
N VAL A 65 -7.12 3.54 4.99
CA VAL A 65 -8.29 2.66 5.16
C VAL A 65 -7.85 1.34 5.79
N SER A 66 -8.29 1.08 7.04
CA SER A 66 -7.98 -0.14 7.78
C SER A 66 -9.19 -1.04 8.09
N GLU A 67 -10.40 -0.55 7.83
CA GLU A 67 -11.66 -1.23 8.10
C GLU A 67 -12.58 -1.15 6.88
N GLY A 68 -13.50 -2.10 6.73
CA GLY A 68 -14.46 -2.11 5.61
C GLY A 68 -13.79 -2.21 4.22
N ARG A 69 -12.57 -2.74 4.16
CA ARG A 69 -11.81 -2.93 2.93
C ARG A 69 -12.49 -3.94 2.01
N GLY A 70 -12.34 -3.73 0.71
CA GLY A 70 -12.91 -4.60 -0.30
C GLY A 70 -12.05 -4.58 -1.56
N TYR A 71 -12.53 -3.90 -2.60
CA TYR A 71 -11.88 -3.82 -3.90
C TYR A 71 -11.26 -2.44 -4.14
N PHE A 72 -10.03 -2.43 -4.65
CA PHE A 72 -9.31 -1.23 -5.07
C PHE A 72 -8.67 -1.47 -6.43
N ALA A 73 -9.03 -0.65 -7.42
CA ALA A 73 -8.37 -0.62 -8.71
C ALA A 73 -7.11 0.25 -8.59
N GLY A 74 -6.02 -0.18 -9.20
CA GLY A 74 -4.75 0.52 -9.17
C GLY A 74 -3.92 0.31 -10.43
N ILE A 75 -2.68 0.76 -10.34
CA ILE A 75 -1.64 0.53 -11.35
C ILE A 75 -0.39 0.00 -10.66
N TRP A 76 0.43 -0.75 -11.38
CA TRP A 76 1.82 -0.97 -10.99
C TRP A 76 2.75 -0.21 -11.92
N ILE A 77 3.90 0.19 -11.38
CA ILE A 77 5.03 0.71 -12.13
C ILE A 77 6.31 -0.01 -11.69
N ASP A 78 7.25 -0.16 -12.62
CA ASP A 78 8.64 -0.45 -12.29
C ASP A 78 9.41 0.88 -12.28
N PRO A 79 9.81 1.39 -11.09
CA PRO A 79 10.52 2.66 -10.95
C PRO A 79 11.98 2.57 -11.41
N ASP A 80 12.56 1.37 -11.43
CA ASP A 80 13.96 1.13 -11.78
C ASP A 80 14.13 0.73 -13.26
N ALA A 81 13.02 0.55 -13.98
CA ALA A 81 13.04 0.26 -15.40
C ALA A 81 13.77 1.34 -16.20
N ALA A 82 14.43 0.91 -17.28
CA ALA A 82 14.95 1.84 -18.27
C ALA A 82 13.84 2.75 -18.81
N THR A 83 14.22 3.94 -19.32
CA THR A 83 13.29 4.88 -19.98
C THR A 83 12.70 4.35 -21.30
N GLU A 84 12.94 3.08 -21.62
CA GLU A 84 12.33 2.31 -22.71
C GLU A 84 11.67 1.08 -22.09
N GLY A 85 10.44 0.76 -22.51
CA GLY A 85 9.65 -0.32 -21.93
C GLY A 85 8.56 -0.81 -22.87
N PRO A 86 7.83 -1.87 -22.50
CA PRO A 86 6.88 -2.52 -23.38
C PRO A 86 5.61 -1.69 -23.65
N CYS A 87 5.32 -0.69 -22.81
CA CYS A 87 4.08 0.07 -22.92
C CYS A 87 4.16 1.23 -23.91
N PRO A 88 3.05 1.54 -24.63
CA PRO A 88 3.04 2.57 -25.66
C PRO A 88 3.06 4.01 -25.12
N GLY A 89 2.88 4.18 -23.82
CA GLY A 89 2.88 5.48 -23.15
C GLY A 89 3.64 5.40 -21.83
N ALA A 90 4.15 6.54 -21.38
CA ALA A 90 4.85 6.65 -20.12
C ALA A 90 3.89 6.95 -18.97
N MET A 91 4.13 6.36 -17.82
CA MET A 91 3.49 6.71 -16.55
C MET A 91 4.46 7.51 -15.69
N ALA A 92 3.95 8.53 -15.01
CA ALA A 92 4.74 9.25 -14.01
C ALA A 92 4.88 8.37 -12.76
N ASP A 93 6.08 8.32 -12.18
CA ASP A 93 6.28 7.76 -10.84
C ASP A 93 5.86 8.83 -9.82
N PRO A 94 4.76 8.64 -9.07
CA PRO A 94 4.29 9.63 -8.12
C PRO A 94 5.11 9.64 -6.82
N VAL A 95 5.98 8.65 -6.59
CA VAL A 95 6.77 8.48 -5.37
C VAL A 95 8.17 9.08 -5.55
N ASN A 96 8.90 8.65 -6.58
CA ASN A 96 10.29 9.09 -6.80
C ASN A 96 10.42 10.18 -7.86
N GLY A 97 9.33 10.46 -8.60
CA GLY A 97 9.36 11.33 -9.77
C GLY A 97 9.96 10.65 -11.00
N GLY A 98 9.86 11.32 -12.15
CA GLY A 98 10.29 10.77 -13.43
C GLY A 98 9.15 10.04 -14.16
N ILE A 99 9.52 9.25 -15.18
CA ILE A 99 8.57 8.50 -16.00
C ILE A 99 9.10 7.08 -16.27
N THR A 100 8.18 6.11 -16.41
CA THR A 100 8.49 4.74 -16.80
C THR A 100 7.55 4.24 -17.90
N TYR A 101 8.06 3.35 -18.76
CA TYR A 101 7.30 2.65 -19.78
C TYR A 101 7.04 1.17 -19.40
N SER A 102 7.41 0.78 -18.18
CA SER A 102 7.14 -0.53 -17.60
C SER A 102 6.11 -0.36 -16.49
N TRP A 103 4.85 -0.59 -16.84
CA TRP A 103 3.71 -0.39 -15.96
C TRP A 103 2.53 -1.27 -16.40
N GLY A 104 1.49 -1.33 -15.59
CA GLY A 104 0.24 -1.93 -16.00
C GLY A 104 -0.90 -1.76 -14.99
N ARG A 105 -2.06 -2.34 -15.31
CA ARG A 105 -3.24 -2.29 -14.43
C ARG A 105 -3.13 -3.33 -13.33
N MET A 106 -3.66 -3.00 -12.15
CA MET A 106 -3.84 -3.96 -11.07
C MET A 106 -5.19 -3.82 -10.39
N ASP A 107 -5.67 -4.94 -9.86
CA ASP A 107 -6.84 -5.02 -9.01
C ASP A 107 -6.43 -5.67 -7.69
N LEU A 108 -6.70 -5.00 -6.57
CA LEU A 108 -6.46 -5.52 -5.22
C LEU A 108 -7.81 -5.79 -4.55
N ILE A 109 -7.97 -7.01 -4.03
CA ILE A 109 -9.20 -7.49 -3.40
C ILE A 109 -8.85 -8.07 -2.03
N PHE A 110 -9.25 -7.38 -0.97
CA PHE A 110 -9.09 -7.88 0.39
C PHE A 110 -9.97 -9.11 0.65
N THR A 111 -9.42 -10.11 1.35
CA THR A 111 -10.13 -11.34 1.75
C THR A 111 -10.93 -11.14 3.03
N GLU A 112 -10.48 -10.24 3.89
CA GLU A 112 -11.16 -9.79 5.10
C GLU A 112 -11.32 -8.27 5.08
N PRO A 113 -12.41 -7.70 5.62
CA PRO A 113 -12.64 -6.25 5.55
C PRO A 113 -11.75 -5.44 6.49
N ASP A 114 -11.30 -6.01 7.61
CA ASP A 114 -10.66 -5.26 8.68
C ASP A 114 -9.23 -5.74 8.94
N PHE A 115 -8.35 -4.85 9.33
CA PHE A 115 -6.96 -5.17 9.69
C PHE A 115 -6.87 -6.15 10.87
N PRO A 116 -5.95 -7.15 10.83
CA PRO A 116 -5.11 -7.54 9.71
C PRO A 116 -5.90 -8.35 8.67
N ALA A 117 -5.72 -8.02 7.38
CA ALA A 117 -6.42 -8.68 6.29
C ALA A 117 -5.46 -9.16 5.21
N GLY A 118 -5.72 -10.34 4.66
CA GLY A 118 -5.08 -10.76 3.42
C GLY A 118 -5.70 -10.08 2.21
N PHE A 119 -5.07 -10.25 1.06
CA PHE A 119 -5.66 -9.86 -0.22
C PHE A 119 -5.18 -10.72 -1.38
N VAL A 120 -5.93 -10.67 -2.47
CA VAL A 120 -5.50 -11.13 -3.79
C VAL A 120 -5.24 -9.90 -4.65
N VAL A 121 -4.08 -9.85 -5.29
CA VAL A 121 -3.79 -8.88 -6.33
C VAL A 121 -3.79 -9.59 -7.69
N VAL A 122 -4.35 -8.96 -8.70
CA VAL A 122 -4.27 -9.39 -10.10
C VAL A 122 -3.65 -8.27 -10.91
N LYS A 123 -2.65 -8.56 -11.74
CA LYS A 123 -1.95 -7.60 -12.60
C LYS A 123 -1.99 -7.98 -14.07
N GLY A 124 -1.94 -6.96 -14.92
CA GLY A 124 -1.74 -7.04 -16.36
C GLY A 124 -0.69 -6.03 -16.80
N ALA A 125 -0.17 -6.17 -18.02
CA ALA A 125 0.79 -5.22 -18.58
C ALA A 125 0.08 -4.11 -19.37
N CYS A 126 0.55 -2.87 -19.23
CA CYS A 126 0.03 -1.72 -19.96
C CYS A 126 -1.51 -1.62 -19.83
N PHE A 127 -2.23 -1.64 -20.95
CA PHE A 127 -3.70 -1.59 -20.97
C PHE A 127 -4.38 -2.97 -20.97
N ASP A 128 -3.62 -4.05 -21.00
CA ASP A 128 -4.18 -5.39 -21.06
C ASP A 128 -4.92 -5.71 -19.75
N PRO A 129 -5.98 -6.55 -19.83
CA PRO A 129 -6.70 -6.96 -18.64
C PRO A 129 -5.75 -7.70 -17.67
N PRO A 130 -5.92 -7.51 -16.35
CA PRO A 130 -5.16 -8.27 -15.37
C PRO A 130 -5.45 -9.77 -15.45
N THR A 131 -4.40 -10.59 -15.54
CA THR A 131 -4.52 -12.06 -15.61
C THR A 131 -3.59 -12.79 -14.63
N ASP A 132 -2.50 -12.16 -14.22
CA ASP A 132 -1.52 -12.77 -13.33
C ASP A 132 -1.86 -12.40 -11.89
N TYR A 133 -1.94 -13.37 -10.98
CA TYR A 133 -2.37 -13.09 -9.61
C TYR A 133 -1.37 -13.56 -8.55
N LEU A 134 -1.40 -12.88 -7.41
CA LEU A 134 -0.69 -13.25 -6.19
C LEU A 134 -1.65 -13.20 -5.00
N ILE A 135 -1.51 -14.16 -4.10
CA ILE A 135 -2.22 -14.20 -2.82
C ILE A 135 -1.25 -13.73 -1.75
N ALA A 136 -1.70 -12.78 -0.93
CA ALA A 136 -0.93 -12.11 0.09
C ALA A 136 -1.55 -12.37 1.46
N GLU A 137 -0.79 -13.00 2.36
CA GLU A 137 -1.22 -13.29 3.72
C GLU A 137 -0.60 -12.28 4.70
N PRO A 138 -1.38 -11.68 5.61
CA PRO A 138 -0.87 -10.63 6.49
C PRO A 138 0.12 -11.22 7.48
N MET A 139 1.27 -10.57 7.65
CA MET A 139 2.21 -10.89 8.72
C MET A 139 1.74 -10.21 10.01
N VAL A 140 1.42 -11.02 11.02
CA VAL A 140 1.05 -10.56 12.34
C VAL A 140 2.17 -10.90 13.32
N GLY A 141 2.58 -9.94 14.15
CA GLY A 141 3.61 -10.17 15.16
C GLY A 141 3.18 -11.23 16.18
N GLU A 142 4.10 -12.12 16.54
CA GLU A 142 3.97 -13.04 17.68
C GLU A 142 4.24 -12.35 19.03
#